data_AF-A0A2P5DCG2-F1
#
_entry.id   AF-A0A2P5DCG2-F1
#
_cell.length_a   1.000
_cell.length_b   1.000
_cell.length_c   1.000
_cell.angle_alpha   90.00
_cell.angle_beta   90.00
_cell.angle_gamma   90.00
#
_symmetry.space_group_name_H-M   'P 1'
#
loop_
_entity.id
_entity.type
_entity.pdbx_description
1 polymer ?
#
loop_
_entity_poly.entity_id
_entity_poly.type
_entity_poly.pdbx_seq_one_letter_code
_entity_poly.pdbx_strand_id
1 'polypeptide(L)' 'GYLSEEVQAAVQQLLLALADRSLASVCSWPDDVGKKLRWSTALHYSNTPDSACNYDYDAEYPAFLC' A
#
# COMPACT_ATOMS: atom_id res chain seq x y z
N GLY A 1 19.69 9.13 -3.79
CA GLY A 1 18.47 8.36 -3.46
C GLY A 1 17.37 8.73 -4.43
N TYR A 2 16.29 7.96 -4.49
CA TYR A 2 15.14 8.28 -5.37
C TYR A 2 14.21 9.35 -4.77
N LEU A 3 14.40 9.71 -3.50
CA LEU A 3 13.62 10.73 -2.80
C LEU A 3 14.38 12.05 -2.78
N SER A 4 13.66 13.17 -2.93
CA SER A 4 14.21 14.50 -2.65
C SER A 4 14.47 14.64 -1.15
N GLU A 5 15.31 15.61 -0.77
CA GLU A 5 15.63 15.88 0.64
C GLU A 5 14.38 16.19 1.47
N GLU A 6 13.45 16.96 0.92
CA GLU A 6 12.17 17.28 1.55
C GLU A 6 11.32 16.02 1.82
N VAL A 7 11.18 15.15 0.81
CA VAL A 7 10.42 13.89 0.95
C VAL A 7 11.11 12.96 1.95
N GLN A 8 12.44 12.90 1.93
CA GLN A 8 13.19 12.10 2.88
C GLN A 8 13.02 12.61 4.32
N ALA A 9 13.04 13.93 4.53
CA ALA A 9 12.80 14.52 5.84
C ALA A 9 11.38 14.24 6.35
N ALA A 10 10.37 14.36 5.48
CA ALA A 10 8.97 14.05 5.81
C ALA A 10 8.79 12.57 6.19
N VAL A 11 9.35 11.64 5.40
CA VAL A 11 9.33 10.20 5.70
C VAL A 11 10.02 9.92 7.03
N GLN A 12 11.19 10.51 7.27
CA GLN A 12 11.91 10.33 8.52
C GLN A 12 11.13 10.85 9.73
N GLN A 13 10.43 11.98 9.61
CA GLN A 13 9.58 12.54 10.66
C GLN A 13 8.41 11.60 11.02
N LEU A 14 7.75 11.00 10.02
CA LEU A 14 6.65 10.05 10.24
C LEU A 14 7.13 8.75 10.90
N LEU A 15 8.36 8.30 10.58
CA LEU A 15 8.93 7.06 11.10
C LEU A 15 9.53 7.18 12.50
N LEU A 16 9.63 8.39 13.08
CA LEU A 16 10.30 8.65 14.35
C LEU A 16 9.80 7.77 15.53
N ALA A 17 8.60 7.21 15.42
CA ALA A 17 7.98 6.38 16.46
C ALA A 17 8.04 4.86 16.20
N LEU A 18 8.34 4.41 14.98
CA LEU A 18 8.01 3.05 14.54
C LEU A 18 9.19 2.25 13.99
N ALA A 19 10.35 2.86 13.78
CA ALA A 19 11.48 2.21 13.12
C ALA A 19 12.80 2.93 13.40
N ASP A 20 13.90 2.28 13.03
CA ASP A 20 15.28 2.81 12.89
C ASP A 20 15.39 3.92 11.82
N ARG A 21 14.34 4.76 11.69
CA ARG A 21 14.09 5.77 10.65
C ARG A 21 14.21 5.24 9.22
N SER A 22 14.17 3.92 9.06
CA SER A 22 14.28 3.23 7.78
C SER A 22 12.90 2.83 7.29
N LEU A 23 12.46 3.39 6.17
CA LEU A 23 11.19 3.03 5.53
C LEU A 23 11.11 1.53 5.22
N ALA A 24 12.23 0.93 4.78
CA ALA A 24 12.28 -0.49 4.43
C ALA A 24 11.94 -1.42 5.61
N SER A 25 12.22 -0.99 6.84
CA SER A 25 11.94 -1.79 8.04
C SER A 25 10.45 -1.92 8.38
N VAL A 26 9.58 -1.10 7.77
CA VAL A 26 8.13 -1.11 8.01
C VAL A 26 7.30 -1.50 6.79
N CYS A 27 7.93 -1.74 5.63
CA CYS A 27 7.20 -2.03 4.38
C CYS A 27 6.32 -3.29 4.45
N SER A 28 6.65 -4.27 5.30
CA SER A 28 5.83 -5.48 5.50
C SER A 28 4.67 -5.31 6.48
N TRP A 29 4.59 -4.18 7.18
CA TRP A 29 3.54 -3.93 8.17
C TRP A 29 2.11 -4.11 7.62
N PRO A 30 1.77 -3.68 6.39
CA PRO A 30 0.45 -3.92 5.81
C PRO A 30 0.07 -5.42 5.74
N ASP A 31 1.03 -6.29 5.41
CA ASP A 31 0.81 -7.74 5.35
C ASP A 31 0.51 -8.34 6.73
N ASP A 32 1.20 -7.85 7.76
CA ASP A 32 1.03 -8.30 9.15
C ASP A 32 -0.34 -7.90 9.71
N VAL A 33 -0.81 -6.68 9.40
CA VAL A 33 -2.07 -6.17 9.93
C VAL A 33 -3.29 -6.59 9.12
N GLY A 34 -3.16 -7.08 7.89
CA GLY A 34 -4.30 -7.50 7.07
C GLY A 34 -5.20 -8.54 7.74
N LYS A 35 -4.64 -9.39 8.62
CA LYS A 35 -5.42 -10.36 9.43
C LYS A 35 -6.25 -9.69 10.53
N LYS A 36 -5.82 -8.54 11.03
CA LYS A 36 -6.50 -7.74 12.07
C LYS A 36 -7.47 -6.74 11.45
N LEU A 37 -7.04 -6.07 10.38
CA LEU A 37 -7.81 -5.12 9.57
C LEU A 37 -8.31 -5.83 8.32
N ARG A 38 -9.31 -6.70 8.46
CA ARG A 38 -9.76 -7.59 7.37
C ARG A 38 -10.15 -6.85 6.08
N TRP A 39 -10.65 -5.62 6.21
CA TRP A 39 -10.97 -4.78 5.06
C TRP A 39 -9.74 -4.40 4.21
N SER A 40 -8.54 -4.34 4.81
CA SER A 40 -7.33 -3.92 4.10
C SER A 40 -6.74 -5.03 3.23
N THR A 41 -7.15 -6.29 3.43
CA THR A 41 -6.62 -7.43 2.65
C THR A 41 -6.90 -7.28 1.16
N ALA A 42 -8.08 -6.78 0.78
CA ALA A 42 -8.45 -6.58 -0.62
C ALA A 42 -7.65 -5.47 -1.32
N LEU A 43 -6.92 -4.62 -0.57
CA LEU A 43 -6.11 -3.54 -1.12
C LEU A 43 -4.73 -4.00 -1.63
N HIS A 44 -4.36 -5.26 -1.39
CA HIS A 44 -3.04 -5.79 -1.76
C HIS A 44 -2.98 -6.31 -3.21
N TYR A 45 -4.12 -6.47 -3.88
CA TYR A 45 -4.20 -7.06 -5.20
C TYR A 45 -5.35 -6.46 -6.01
N SER A 46 -5.19 -6.48 -7.33
CA SER A 46 -6.27 -6.21 -8.28
C SER A 46 -6.58 -7.49 -9.04
N ASN A 47 -7.84 -7.94 -8.98
CA ASN A 47 -8.28 -9.14 -9.69
C ASN A 47 -8.78 -8.76 -11.08
N THR A 48 -8.11 -9.24 -12.12
CA THR A 48 -8.55 -9.04 -13.51
C THR A 48 -9.33 -10.26 -14.02
N PRO A 49 -10.26 -10.10 -14.97
CA PRO A 49 -10.94 -11.25 -15.56
C PRO A 49 -9.96 -12.16 -16.32
N ASP A 50 -10.05 -13.47 -16.10
CA ASP A 50 -9.11 -14.50 -16.60
C ASP A 50 -8.76 -14.41 -18.09
N SER A 51 -9.67 -13.91 -18.93
CA SER A 51 -9.51 -13.85 -20.39
C SER A 51 -9.35 -12.43 -20.95
N ALA A 52 -9.34 -11.40 -20.10
CA ALA A 52 -9.26 -10.02 -20.54
C ALA A 52 -7.83 -9.58 -20.88
N CYS A 53 -6.82 -10.12 -20.17
CA CYS A 53 -5.40 -9.72 -20.27
C CYS A 53 -5.20 -8.19 -20.26
N ASN A 54 -6.08 -7.47 -19.58
CA ASN A 54 -6.07 -6.03 -19.44
C ASN A 54 -6.45 -5.65 -18.00
N TYR A 55 -6.26 -4.37 -17.68
CA TYR A 55 -6.66 -3.78 -16.41
C TYR A 55 -7.60 -2.61 -16.70
N ASP A 56 -8.75 -2.58 -16.02
CA ASP A 56 -9.74 -1.50 -16.11
C ASP A 56 -10.23 -1.15 -14.71
N TYR A 57 -9.91 0.06 -14.27
CA TYR A 57 -10.20 0.52 -12.91
C TYR A 57 -11.70 0.49 -12.57
N ASP A 58 -12.56 0.94 -13.48
CA ASP A 58 -14.00 1.03 -13.23
C ASP A 58 -14.67 -0.35 -13.28
N ALA A 59 -14.13 -1.25 -14.10
CA ALA A 59 -14.58 -2.63 -14.17
C ALA A 59 -14.16 -3.44 -12.93
N GLU A 60 -12.97 -3.17 -12.40
CA GLU A 60 -12.39 -3.91 -11.27
C GLU A 60 -12.84 -3.38 -9.90
N TYR A 61 -13.08 -2.08 -9.79
CA TYR A 61 -13.50 -1.42 -8.56
C TYR A 61 -14.86 -0.72 -8.77
N PRO A 62 -15.98 -1.47 -8.79
CA PRO A 62 -17.29 -0.86 -8.92
C PRO A 62 -17.58 0.08 -7.75
N ALA A 63 -18.30 1.17 -8.01
CA ALA A 63 -18.55 2.30 -7.11
C ALA A 63 -19.13 1.97 -5.72
N PHE A 64 -19.49 0.71 -5.44
CA PHE A 64 -19.90 0.23 -4.11
C PHE A 64 -18.72 -0.13 -3.18
N LEU A 65 -17.48 -0.08 -3.68
CA LEU A 65 -16.24 -0.27 -2.90
C LEU A 65 -15.59 1.05 -2.46
N CYS A 66 -16.17 2.20 -2.82
CA CYS A 66 -15.81 3.53 -2.34
C CYS A 66 -16.81 4.04 -1.29
#